data_AF-A0A5C3F3V6-F1
#
_entry.id   AF-A0A5C3F3V6-F1
#
_cell.length_a   1.000
_cell.length_b   1.000
_cell.length_c   1.000
_cell.angle_alpha   90.00
_cell.angle_beta   90.00
_cell.angle_gamma   90.00
#
_symmetry.space_group_name_H-M   'P 1'
#
loop_
_entity.id
_entity.type
_entity.pdbx_description
1 polymer ?
#
loop_
_entity_poly.entity_id
_entity_poly.type
_entity_poly.pdbx_seq_one_letter_code
_entity_poly.pdbx_strand_id
1 'polypeptide(L)'
;MKFLSPLLVSGLLASSAVSVLAQSPGTKVVKNIHFDNYGTFSIQRDGLKHLFMFDADDGTVAHSWTLAERKGTSWQYVIGVMSTGFGAYANNDVHRLGVWDELNSPHLDLTRYEIVYMNYGKDTPLPINRPLQVPHN
;
A
#
# COMPACT_ATOMS: atom_id res chain seq x y z
N MET A 1 54.07 -13.36 31.85
CA MET A 1 53.54 -14.45 31.00
C MET A 1 52.04 -14.54 31.30
N LYS A 2 51.18 -13.96 30.44
CA LYS A 2 50.31 -14.61 29.43
C LYS A 2 49.30 -15.59 30.07
N PHE A 3 48.03 -15.18 30.28
CA PHE A 3 46.82 -15.44 29.44
C PHE A 3 46.22 -16.85 29.72
N LEU A 4 44.92 -17.16 29.78
CA LEU A 4 43.62 -16.56 29.41
C LEU A 4 42.52 -17.41 30.11
N SER A 5 41.41 -16.80 30.55
CA SER A 5 40.17 -17.50 30.89
C SER A 5 39.34 -17.77 29.61
N PRO A 6 38.67 -18.93 29.45
CA PRO A 6 37.75 -19.11 28.32
C PRO A 6 36.35 -18.58 28.69
N LEU A 7 35.95 -17.48 28.03
CA LEU A 7 34.55 -17.15 27.80
C LEU A 7 34.02 -18.09 26.71
N LEU A 8 33.01 -18.90 27.02
CA LEU A 8 32.17 -19.56 26.02
C LEU A 8 30.81 -18.86 26.00
N VAL A 9 30.68 -17.83 25.17
CA VAL A 9 29.38 -17.31 24.74
C VAL A 9 29.15 -17.83 23.34
N SER A 10 28.49 -18.98 23.24
CA SER A 10 27.96 -19.48 21.97
C SER A 10 26.64 -18.79 21.70
N GLY A 11 26.69 -17.70 20.95
CA GLY A 11 25.52 -17.04 20.38
C GLY A 11 25.70 -16.94 18.88
N LEU A 12 24.86 -17.64 18.12
CA LEU A 12 24.45 -17.28 16.76
C LEU A 12 23.25 -18.15 16.40
N LEU A 13 22.07 -17.71 16.85
CA LEU A 13 20.83 -18.03 16.17
C LEU A 13 20.90 -17.33 14.80
N ALA A 14 20.96 -18.11 13.73
CA ALA A 14 20.74 -17.61 12.39
C ALA A 14 19.25 -17.23 12.26
N SER A 15 18.90 -16.01 12.66
CA SER A 15 17.63 -15.42 12.27
C SER A 15 17.70 -15.13 10.78
N SER A 16 17.05 -15.97 10.00
CA SER A 16 16.63 -15.65 8.64
C SER A 16 15.72 -14.43 8.72
N ALA A 17 16.31 -13.24 8.63
CA ALA A 17 15.56 -12.02 8.43
C ALA A 17 14.95 -12.09 7.04
N VAL A 18 13.66 -12.43 6.99
CA VAL A 18 12.81 -12.03 5.86
C VAL A 18 12.97 -10.52 5.78
N SER A 19 13.64 -10.04 4.72
CA SER A 19 13.69 -8.61 4.43
C SER A 19 12.30 -8.16 4.02
N VAL A 20 11.44 -7.94 5.01
CA VAL A 20 10.31 -7.02 4.87
C VAL A 20 10.98 -5.68 4.55
N LEU A 21 10.86 -5.22 3.32
CA LEU A 21 11.22 -3.85 2.96
C LEU A 21 10.34 -2.94 3.80
N ALA A 22 10.85 -2.58 4.98
CA ALA A 22 10.23 -1.62 5.86
C ALA A 22 10.05 -0.32 5.07
N GLN A 23 8.83 0.23 5.11
CA GLN A 23 8.51 1.55 4.55
C GLN A 23 9.61 2.55 4.96
N SER A 24 10.01 3.41 4.03
CA SER A 24 11.04 4.42 4.31
C SER A 24 10.63 5.23 5.56
N PRO A 25 11.56 5.59 6.46
CA PRO A 25 11.25 6.39 7.66
C PRO A 25 10.56 7.75 7.40
N GLY A 26 10.41 8.15 6.12
CA GLY A 26 9.73 9.37 5.68
C GLY A 26 8.36 9.15 5.04
N THR A 27 7.85 7.92 4.99
CA THR A 27 6.53 7.62 4.43
C THR A 27 5.43 7.86 5.47
N LYS A 28 4.49 8.76 5.16
CA LYS A 28 3.34 9.12 5.99
C LYS A 28 2.04 8.72 5.31
N VAL A 29 1.23 7.91 5.99
CA VAL A 29 -0.16 7.65 5.57
C VAL A 29 -0.98 8.93 5.71
N VAL A 30 -1.63 9.35 4.63
CA VAL A 30 -2.51 10.53 4.61
C VAL A 30 -3.93 10.10 4.96
N LYS A 31 -4.44 9.09 4.26
CA LYS A 31 -5.76 8.48 4.46
C LYS A 31 -5.70 6.99 4.09
N ASN A 32 -6.53 6.19 4.72
CA ASN A 32 -6.65 4.76 4.41
C ASN A 32 -8.09 4.26 4.52
N ILE A 33 -8.37 3.14 3.87
CA ILE A 33 -9.58 2.35 4.02
C ILE A 33 -9.15 0.90 4.16
N HIS A 34 -9.70 0.23 5.16
CA HIS A 34 -9.53 -1.20 5.37
C HIS A 34 -10.69 -1.97 4.74
N PHE A 35 -10.37 -3.06 4.06
CA PHE A 35 -11.31 -4.00 3.47
C PHE A 35 -11.14 -5.35 4.16
N ASP A 36 -12.10 -5.74 4.99
CA ASP A 36 -12.03 -6.95 5.80
C ASP A 36 -11.70 -8.19 4.95
N ASN A 37 -10.67 -8.94 5.35
CA ASN A 37 -10.16 -10.14 4.67
C ASN A 37 -9.39 -9.90 3.36
N TYR A 38 -9.12 -8.64 3.01
CA TYR A 38 -8.38 -8.31 1.80
C TYR A 38 -7.13 -7.50 2.14
N GLY A 39 -7.28 -6.38 2.83
CA GLY A 39 -6.18 -5.46 3.05
C GLY A 39 -6.58 -4.02 3.26
N THR A 40 -5.57 -3.17 3.34
CA THR A 40 -5.71 -1.74 3.54
C THR A 40 -5.21 -0.99 2.32
N PHE A 41 -6.10 -0.27 1.65
CA PHE A 41 -5.71 0.74 0.67
C PHE A 41 -5.35 2.04 1.38
N SER A 42 -4.31 2.71 0.93
CA SER A 42 -3.95 4.02 1.46
C SER A 42 -3.34 4.93 0.41
N ILE A 43 -3.59 6.23 0.60
CA ILE A 43 -2.81 7.29 -0.03
C ILE A 43 -1.79 7.80 0.97
N GLN A 44 -0.54 7.90 0.52
CA GLN A 44 0.60 8.21 1.38
C GLN A 44 1.46 9.31 0.76
N ARG A 45 2.35 9.87 1.59
CA ARG A 45 3.40 10.80 1.21
C ARG A 45 4.76 10.21 1.55
N ASP A 46 5.67 10.12 0.59
CA ASP A 46 7.08 9.76 0.80
C ASP A 46 7.94 10.99 0.50
N GLY A 47 8.19 11.80 1.54
CA GLY A 47 8.66 13.18 1.37
C GLY A 47 7.69 14.02 0.54
N LEU A 48 8.15 14.58 -0.59
CA LEU A 48 7.32 15.33 -1.54
C LEU A 48 6.54 14.44 -2.52
N LYS A 49 6.75 13.12 -2.45
CA LYS A 49 6.10 12.17 -3.35
C LYS A 49 4.72 11.75 -2.84
N HIS A 50 3.79 11.57 -3.75
CA HIS A 50 2.45 11.05 -3.57
C HIS A 50 2.45 9.58 -3.99
N LEU A 51 1.88 8.74 -3.15
CA LEU A 51 1.91 7.30 -3.29
C LEU A 51 0.51 6.73 -3.08
N PHE A 52 0.21 5.67 -3.82
CA PHE A 52 -0.87 4.74 -3.54
C PHE A 52 -0.27 3.42 -3.07
N MET A 53 -0.85 2.83 -2.03
CA MET A 53 -0.42 1.55 -1.48
C MET A 53 -1.63 0.67 -1.22
N PHE A 54 -1.46 -0.63 -1.42
CA PHE A 54 -2.36 -1.64 -0.89
C PHE A 54 -1.54 -2.70 -0.15
N ASP A 55 -1.78 -2.80 1.14
CA ASP A 55 -1.15 -3.80 2.01
C ASP A 55 -2.18 -4.91 2.28
N ALA A 56 -1.88 -6.15 1.87
CA ALA A 56 -2.77 -7.27 2.13
C ALA A 56 -2.79 -7.63 3.62
N ASP A 57 -3.92 -8.10 4.13
CA ASP A 57 -4.03 -8.57 5.52
C ASP A 57 -3.19 -9.84 5.74
N ASP A 58 -3.19 -10.73 4.75
CA ASP A 58 -2.32 -11.88 4.69
C ASP A 58 -1.04 -11.54 3.91
N GLY A 59 0.01 -11.20 4.63
CA GLY A 59 1.34 -10.91 4.06
C GLY A 59 2.14 -12.15 3.66
N THR A 60 1.61 -13.38 3.84
CA THR A 60 2.33 -14.61 3.50
C THR A 60 2.26 -14.94 2.00
N VAL A 61 1.33 -14.31 1.28
CA VAL A 61 1.11 -14.49 -0.15
C VAL A 61 1.26 -13.15 -0.86
N ALA A 62 2.03 -13.15 -1.96
CA ALA A 62 2.09 -12.00 -2.85
C ALA A 62 0.81 -11.93 -3.68
N HIS A 63 -0.15 -11.11 -3.24
CA HIS A 63 -1.34 -10.77 -4.00
C HIS A 63 -1.04 -9.61 -4.95
N SER A 64 -1.97 -9.35 -5.87
CA SER A 64 -1.87 -8.19 -6.75
C SER A 64 -3.09 -7.29 -6.62
N TRP A 65 -2.91 -6.02 -6.94
CA TRP A 65 -3.96 -5.01 -6.86
C TRP A 65 -3.82 -4.02 -8.00
N THR A 66 -4.89 -3.28 -8.26
CA THR A 66 -4.99 -2.24 -9.30
C THR A 66 -5.98 -1.20 -8.80
N LEU A 67 -5.74 0.08 -9.10
CA LEU A 67 -6.72 1.14 -8.89
C LEU A 67 -7.40 1.44 -10.22
N ALA A 68 -8.72 1.28 -10.25
CA ALA A 68 -9.53 1.60 -11.42
C ALA A 68 -10.41 2.82 -11.14
N GLU A 69 -10.63 3.62 -12.18
CA GLU A 69 -11.57 4.72 -12.18
C GLU A 69 -12.68 4.51 -13.22
N ARG A 70 -13.86 5.03 -12.91
CA ARG A 70 -15.02 4.96 -13.79
C ARG A 70 -14.97 6.10 -14.81
N LYS A 71 -15.09 5.76 -16.09
CA LYS A 71 -15.21 6.69 -17.23
C LYS A 71 -16.45 6.34 -18.05
N GLY A 72 -17.53 7.09 -17.83
CA GLY A 72 -18.83 6.76 -18.40
C GLY A 72 -19.30 5.39 -17.90
N THR A 73 -19.49 4.44 -18.80
CA THR A 73 -19.93 3.07 -18.47
C THR A 73 -18.77 2.08 -18.26
N SER A 74 -17.52 2.50 -18.48
CA SER A 74 -16.35 1.61 -18.45
C SER A 74 -15.43 1.91 -17.26
N TRP A 75 -14.67 0.90 -16.83
CA TRP A 75 -13.58 1.04 -15.87
C TRP A 75 -12.25 1.16 -16.60
N GLN A 76 -11.38 2.06 -16.13
CA GLN A 76 -10.05 2.28 -16.67
C GLN A 76 -9.03 2.25 -15.53
N TYR A 77 -7.88 1.64 -15.78
CA TYR A 77 -6.83 1.56 -14.77
C TYR A 77 -6.09 2.89 -14.63
N VAL A 78 -6.10 3.44 -13.42
CA VAL A 78 -5.25 4.56 -13.01
C VAL A 78 -3.85 4.04 -12.72
N ILE A 79 -3.79 2.91 -12.02
CA ILE A 79 -2.56 2.20 -11.66
C ILE A 79 -2.68 0.81 -12.26
N GLY A 80 -1.66 0.36 -12.98
CA GLY A 80 -1.61 -1.01 -13.48
C GLY A 80 -1.46 -2.04 -12.36
N VAL A 81 -1.28 -3.30 -12.74
CA VAL A 81 -1.10 -4.40 -11.78
C VAL A 81 0.15 -4.19 -10.94
N MET A 82 -0.03 -4.15 -9.62
CA MET A 82 1.02 -4.00 -8.61
C MET A 82 0.93 -5.14 -7.60
N SER A 83 2.06 -5.59 -7.06
CA SER A 83 2.06 -6.50 -5.92
C SER A 83 1.64 -5.77 -4.64
N THR A 84 0.93 -6.46 -3.75
CA THR A 84 0.63 -5.91 -2.42
C THR A 84 1.90 -5.66 -1.63
N GLY A 85 1.92 -4.60 -0.81
CA GLY A 85 3.12 -4.12 -0.10
C GLY A 85 4.07 -3.27 -0.97
N PHE A 86 3.77 -3.08 -2.25
CA PHE A 86 4.51 -2.17 -3.14
C PHE A 86 3.67 -0.95 -3.51
N GLY A 87 4.30 0.22 -3.40
CA GLY A 87 3.64 1.48 -3.67
C GLY A 87 3.76 1.94 -5.12
N ALA A 88 2.71 2.58 -5.64
CA ALA A 88 2.71 3.22 -6.95
C ALA A 88 2.80 4.75 -6.77
N TYR A 89 3.86 5.35 -7.31
CA TYR A 89 4.04 6.80 -7.27
C TYR A 89 3.14 7.51 -8.29
N ALA A 90 2.61 8.67 -7.89
CA ALA A 90 1.77 9.52 -8.73
C ALA A 90 2.51 10.71 -9.37
N ASN A 91 3.71 11.07 -8.86
CA ASN A 91 4.38 12.34 -9.15
C ASN A 91 4.75 12.62 -10.61
N ASN A 92 4.91 11.57 -11.42
CA ASN A 92 5.33 11.68 -12.82
C ASN A 92 4.15 11.57 -13.79
N ASP A 93 2.91 11.47 -13.28
CA ASP A 93 1.71 11.30 -14.07
C ASP A 93 0.63 12.27 -13.56
N VAL A 94 0.30 13.25 -14.40
CA VAL A 94 -0.67 14.31 -14.07
C VAL A 94 -2.04 13.71 -13.74
N HIS A 95 -2.42 12.63 -14.42
CA HIS A 95 -3.69 11.98 -14.18
C HIS A 95 -3.69 11.25 -12.82
N ARG A 96 -2.65 10.48 -12.51
CA ARG A 96 -2.50 9.83 -11.20
C ARG A 96 -2.45 10.82 -10.06
N LEU A 97 -1.77 11.94 -10.25
CA LEU A 97 -1.72 13.01 -9.25
C LEU A 97 -3.10 13.61 -9.01
N GLY A 98 -3.87 13.87 -10.08
CA GLY A 98 -5.26 14.31 -9.97
C GLY A 98 -6.14 13.31 -9.20
N VAL A 99 -6.01 12.00 -9.48
CA VAL A 99 -6.73 10.96 -8.73
C VAL A 99 -6.32 10.93 -7.26
N TRP A 100 -5.04 11.14 -6.94
CA TRP A 100 -4.55 11.23 -5.56
C TRP A 100 -5.21 12.40 -4.82
N ASP A 101 -5.26 13.58 -5.45
CA ASP A 101 -5.90 14.76 -4.89
C ASP A 101 -7.41 14.59 -4.71
N GLU A 102 -8.09 13.94 -5.67
CA GLU A 102 -9.50 13.59 -5.57
C GLU A 102 -9.78 12.66 -4.39
N LEU A 103 -8.99 11.61 -4.20
CA LEU A 103 -9.10 10.69 -3.06
C LEU A 103 -8.74 11.38 -1.72
N ASN A 104 -7.89 12.41 -1.76
CA ASN A 104 -7.59 13.26 -0.61
C ASN A 104 -8.70 14.31 -0.34
N SER A 105 -9.65 14.51 -1.23
CA SER A 105 -10.74 15.48 -1.06
C SER A 105 -11.82 14.99 -0.10
N PRO A 106 -12.44 15.87 0.71
CA PRO A 106 -13.65 15.55 1.47
C PRO A 106 -14.91 15.35 0.58
N HIS A 107 -14.83 15.70 -0.70
CA HIS A 107 -15.93 15.66 -1.66
C HIS A 107 -15.86 14.48 -2.65
N LEU A 108 -15.12 13.42 -2.30
CA LEU A 108 -14.96 12.23 -3.15
C LEU A 108 -16.31 11.63 -3.59
N ASP A 109 -16.44 11.39 -4.89
CA ASP A 109 -17.51 10.58 -5.51
C ASP A 109 -17.19 9.09 -5.33
N LEU A 110 -18.02 8.40 -4.56
CA LEU A 110 -17.83 7.01 -4.16
C LEU A 110 -18.13 6.02 -5.29
N THR A 111 -18.77 6.47 -6.37
CA THR A 111 -19.09 5.62 -7.52
C THR A 111 -17.98 5.59 -8.57
N ARG A 112 -16.94 6.39 -8.38
CA ARG A 112 -15.92 6.65 -9.39
C ARG A 112 -14.68 5.78 -9.26
N TYR A 113 -14.42 5.14 -8.14
CA TYR A 113 -13.18 4.39 -7.91
C TYR A 113 -13.39 3.03 -7.25
N GLU A 114 -12.57 2.06 -7.66
CA GLU A 114 -12.50 0.74 -7.04
C GLU A 114 -11.05 0.23 -7.00
N ILE A 115 -10.77 -0.64 -6.03
CA ILE A 115 -9.56 -1.46 -6.05
C ILE A 115 -9.93 -2.80 -6.65
N VAL A 116 -9.23 -3.22 -7.70
CA VAL A 116 -9.34 -4.59 -8.21
C VAL A 116 -8.28 -5.43 -7.52
N TYR A 117 -8.71 -6.26 -6.56
CA TYR A 117 -7.83 -7.18 -5.85
C TYR A 117 -7.77 -8.53 -6.57
N MET A 118 -6.57 -9.06 -6.75
CA MET A 118 -6.31 -10.26 -7.53
C MET A 118 -5.56 -11.28 -6.66
N ASN A 119 -6.19 -12.43 -6.43
CA ASN A 119 -5.60 -13.56 -5.72
C ASN A 119 -5.69 -14.82 -6.57
N TYR A 120 -4.54 -15.45 -6.89
CA TYR A 120 -4.41 -16.75 -7.56
C TYR A 120 -5.57 -17.10 -8.53
N GLY A 121 -5.79 -16.25 -9.55
CA GLY A 121 -6.77 -16.49 -10.61
C GLY A 121 -8.22 -16.03 -10.31
N LYS A 122 -8.44 -15.25 -9.25
CA LYS A 122 -9.72 -14.59 -8.96
C LYS A 122 -9.53 -13.10 -8.76
N ASP A 123 -10.34 -12.34 -9.49
CA ASP A 123 -10.43 -10.88 -9.38
C ASP A 123 -11.65 -10.53 -8.53
N THR A 124 -11.47 -9.64 -7.57
CA THR A 124 -12.54 -9.14 -6.71
C THR A 124 -12.48 -7.61 -6.67
N PRO A 125 -13.45 -6.93 -7.30
CA PRO A 125 -13.59 -5.48 -7.15
C PRO A 125 -14.00 -5.09 -5.73
N LEU A 126 -13.27 -4.14 -5.16
CA LEU A 126 -13.49 -3.59 -3.82
C LEU A 126 -13.84 -2.10 -3.97
N PRO A 127 -15.12 -1.71 -3.79
CA PRO A 127 -15.55 -0.33 -4.00
C PRO A 127 -15.01 0.60 -2.91
N ILE A 128 -14.53 1.78 -3.30
CA ILE A 128 -14.01 2.79 -2.36
C ILE A 128 -15.19 3.61 -1.80
N ASN A 129 -15.93 3.02 -0.85
CA ASN A 129 -17.02 3.67 -0.12
C ASN A 129 -16.49 4.18 1.24
N ARG A 130 -16.78 5.43 1.64
CA ARG A 130 -16.15 6.22 2.75
C ARG A 130 -15.85 5.46 4.07
N PRO A 131 -14.84 5.90 4.88
CA PRO A 131 -14.28 7.27 4.92
C PRO A 131 -12.75 7.40 4.83
N LEU A 132 -12.26 8.07 3.79
CA LEU A 132 -10.94 8.69 3.75
C LEU A 132 -11.01 10.08 4.44
N GLN A 133 -11.06 10.13 5.77
CA GLN A 133 -10.96 11.40 6.52
C GLN A 133 -9.49 11.73 6.83
N VAL A 134 -9.15 13.02 6.77
CA VAL A 134 -7.87 13.51 7.31
C VAL A 134 -7.96 13.38 8.84
N PRO A 135 -6.92 12.91 9.55
CA PRO A 135 -6.87 13.05 11.00
C PRO A 135 -7.03 14.52 11.33
N HIS A 136 -8.09 14.87 12.08
CA HIS A 136 -8.14 16.17 12.73
C HIS A 136 -6.98 16.21 13.73
N ASN A 137 -5.94 16.96 13.39
CA ASN A 137 -5.00 17.50 14.37
C ASN A 137 -5.47 18.89 14.77
#